data_AF-A0A7V1MHX5-F1
#
_entry.id   AF-A0A7V1MHX5-F1
#
_cell.length_a   1.000
_cell.length_b   1.000
_cell.length_c   1.000
_cell.angle_alpha   90.00
_cell.angle_beta   90.00
_cell.angle_gamma   90.00
#
_symmetry.space_group_name_H-M   'P 1'
#
loop_
_entity.id
_entity.type
_entity.pdbx_description
1 polymer ?
#
loop_
_entity_poly.entity_id
_entity_poly.type
_entity_poly.pdbx_seq_one_letter_code
_entity_poly.pdbx_strand_id
1 'polypeptide(L)'
;ELVRASGLQIGSPFVEAHVREAIARLTEAYADRGYAEATITPLIREDDAHRVTVTLRIQEGEPLRIGALHIRGNRITRDRAIRRYLSFREGEWLRPTELARSEERLYGTGAFRHVSITTEPVEADPQSHAVRDVRIEVDEAPRYQMTYGFGFRTDDGPRGLLSSPIRTSSANSARPRFASARVAASKRDNSRSPIRNSSARTSPRSPPSSSNGRKKSLSMRVA
;
A
#
# COMPACT_ATOMS: atom_id res chain seq x y z
N GLU A 1 -25.47 17.18 -2.92
CA GLU A 1 -24.40 16.19 -2.66
C GLU A 1 -23.57 16.47 -1.41
N LEU A 2 -23.17 17.72 -1.14
CA LEU A 2 -22.28 18.09 -0.02
C LEU A 2 -22.83 17.73 1.39
N VAL A 3 -24.16 17.79 1.60
CA VAL A 3 -24.80 17.39 2.86
C VAL A 3 -24.72 15.87 3.12
N ARG A 4 -24.60 15.04 2.08
CA ARG A 4 -24.34 13.60 2.26
C ARG A 4 -22.87 13.33 2.55
N ALA A 5 -21.96 14.09 1.93
CA ALA A 5 -20.52 13.95 2.13
C ALA A 5 -20.08 14.37 3.55
N SER A 6 -20.77 15.33 4.16
CA SER A 6 -20.50 15.73 5.54
C SER A 6 -20.81 14.62 6.56
N GLY A 7 -21.70 13.67 6.25
CA GLY A 7 -22.05 12.56 7.14
C GLY A 7 -22.82 12.97 8.41
N LEU A 8 -23.21 14.24 8.52
CA LEU A 8 -23.98 14.76 9.65
C LEU A 8 -25.46 14.40 9.48
N GLN A 9 -26.04 13.74 10.48
CA GLN A 9 -27.46 13.42 10.51
C GLN A 9 -28.23 14.50 11.27
N ILE A 10 -29.31 14.99 10.67
CA ILE A 10 -30.19 15.96 11.33
C ILE A 10 -30.91 15.25 12.47
N GLY A 11 -30.79 15.77 13.70
CA GLY A 11 -31.45 15.25 14.89
C GLY A 11 -30.63 14.30 15.77
N SER A 12 -29.39 13.96 15.38
CA SER A 12 -28.46 13.26 16.27
C SER A 12 -27.89 14.18 17.35
N PRO A 13 -27.47 13.67 18.52
CA PRO A 13 -26.74 14.45 19.52
C PRO A 13 -25.55 15.18 18.90
N PHE A 14 -25.33 16.43 19.30
CA PHE A 14 -24.19 17.19 18.84
C PHE A 14 -22.91 16.60 19.44
N VAL A 15 -22.01 16.16 18.56
CA VAL A 15 -20.67 15.69 18.92
C VAL A 15 -19.67 16.45 18.05
N GLU A 16 -18.78 17.21 18.68
CA GLU A 16 -17.80 18.04 17.98
C GLU A 16 -16.89 17.20 17.05
N ALA A 17 -16.57 15.96 17.44
CA ALA A 17 -15.80 15.02 16.63
C ALA A 17 -16.44 14.76 15.25
N HIS A 18 -17.76 14.64 15.17
CA HIS A 18 -18.45 14.44 13.90
C HIS A 18 -18.35 15.66 12.99
N VAL A 19 -18.36 16.88 13.54
CA VAL A 19 -18.15 18.11 12.77
C VAL A 19 -16.73 18.16 12.22
N ARG A 20 -15.74 17.77 13.02
CA ARG A 20 -14.33 17.71 12.59
C ARG A 20 -14.12 16.70 11.46
N GLU A 21 -14.71 15.51 11.58
CA GLU A 21 -14.70 14.51 10.50
C GLU A 21 -15.41 14.99 9.24
N ALA A 22 -16.55 15.67 9.38
CA ALA A 22 -17.28 16.25 8.26
C ALA A 22 -16.43 17.28 7.50
N ILE A 23 -15.73 18.15 8.23
CA ILE A 23 -14.79 19.11 7.66
C ILE A 23 -13.67 18.38 6.93
N ALA A 24 -13.02 17.40 7.56
CA ALA A 24 -11.94 16.63 6.92
C ALA A 24 -12.38 15.97 5.62
N ARG A 25 -13.55 15.30 5.62
CA ARG A 25 -14.12 14.67 4.41
C ARG A 25 -14.43 15.68 3.31
N LEU A 26 -14.98 16.85 3.68
CA LEU A 26 -15.24 17.90 2.70
C LEU A 26 -13.95 18.50 2.14
N THR A 27 -12.96 18.79 3.00
CA THR A 27 -11.65 19.29 2.57
C THR A 27 -10.99 18.33 1.60
N GLU A 28 -10.97 17.02 1.90
CA GLU A 28 -10.45 15.99 1.01
C GLU A 28 -11.20 15.96 -0.33
N ALA A 29 -12.53 16.00 -0.30
CA ALA A 29 -13.35 16.01 -1.51
C ALA A 29 -13.16 17.29 -2.36
N TYR A 30 -12.83 18.42 -1.75
CA TYR A 30 -12.50 19.66 -2.47
C TYR A 30 -11.09 19.60 -3.05
N ALA A 31 -10.14 19.09 -2.29
CA ALA A 31 -8.77 18.92 -2.75
C ALA A 31 -8.69 17.96 -3.96
N ASP A 32 -9.48 16.89 -3.97
CA ASP A 32 -9.58 15.97 -5.11
C ASP A 32 -10.21 16.58 -6.38
N ARG A 33 -10.96 17.68 -6.23
CA ARG A 33 -11.46 18.46 -7.37
C ARG A 33 -10.42 19.45 -7.91
N GLY A 34 -9.27 19.60 -7.25
CA GLY A 34 -8.20 20.53 -7.61
C GLY A 34 -8.06 21.73 -6.67
N TYR A 35 -8.95 21.86 -5.68
CA TYR A 35 -8.96 22.95 -4.70
C TYR A 35 -8.20 22.55 -3.43
N ALA A 36 -6.90 22.33 -3.55
CA ALA A 36 -6.09 21.84 -2.44
C ALA A 36 -5.88 22.88 -1.32
N GLU A 37 -6.15 24.17 -1.58
CA GLU A 37 -6.10 25.25 -0.58
C GLU A 37 -7.48 25.61 -0.01
N ALA A 38 -8.50 24.80 -0.27
CA ALA A 38 -9.84 25.05 0.23
C ALA A 38 -9.87 25.05 1.76
N THR A 39 -10.40 26.14 2.34
CA THR A 39 -10.57 26.31 3.78
C THR A 39 -12.03 26.20 4.15
N ILE A 40 -12.34 25.38 5.16
CA ILE A 40 -13.70 25.16 5.65
C ILE A 40 -13.77 25.59 7.12
N THR A 41 -14.56 26.61 7.40
CA THR A 41 -14.71 27.18 8.74
C THR A 41 -16.09 26.81 9.30
N PRO A 42 -16.16 26.07 10.42
CA PRO A 42 -17.42 25.79 11.09
C PRO A 42 -17.89 27.01 11.89
N LEU A 43 -19.16 27.32 11.77
CA LEU A 43 -19.87 28.27 12.60
C LEU A 43 -20.95 27.50 13.36
N ILE A 44 -20.75 27.33 14.66
CA ILE A 44 -21.67 26.62 15.54
C ILE A 44 -22.51 27.66 16.29
N ARG A 45 -23.82 27.51 16.25
CA ARG A 45 -24.78 28.34 16.98
C ARG A 45 -25.70 27.45 17.79
N GLU A 46 -25.78 27.70 19.08
CA GLU A 46 -26.77 27.08 19.95
C GLU A 46 -28.00 27.99 20.05
N ASP A 47 -29.17 27.38 20.06
CA ASP A 47 -30.47 28.03 20.20
C ASP A 47 -31.06 27.72 21.59
N ASP A 48 -31.98 28.57 22.06
CA ASP A 48 -32.60 28.48 23.39
C ASP A 48 -33.38 27.16 23.59
N ALA A 49 -33.76 26.49 22.50
CA ALA A 49 -34.43 25.20 22.49
C ALA A 49 -33.47 23.99 22.56
N HIS A 50 -32.23 24.17 23.03
CA HIS A 50 -31.17 23.13 23.03
C HIS A 50 -30.89 22.54 21.65
N ARG A 51 -31.08 23.33 20.60
CA ARG A 51 -30.74 22.94 19.23
C ARG A 51 -29.41 23.55 18.85
N VAL A 52 -28.54 22.75 18.25
CA VAL A 52 -27.27 23.22 17.71
C VAL A 52 -27.36 23.28 16.19
N THR A 53 -27.18 24.47 15.64
CA THR A 53 -27.06 24.72 14.20
C THR A 53 -25.58 24.80 13.83
N VAL A 54 -25.13 23.94 12.92
CA VAL A 54 -23.76 23.94 12.39
C VAL A 54 -23.78 24.43 10.95
N THR A 55 -23.17 25.59 10.70
CA THR A 55 -23.01 26.16 9.36
C THR A 55 -21.55 26.03 8.92
N LEU A 56 -21.28 25.33 7.84
CA LEU A 56 -19.94 25.20 7.28
C LEU A 56 -19.75 26.26 6.18
N ARG A 57 -18.85 27.22 6.40
CA ARG A 57 -18.46 28.20 5.38
C ARG A 57 -17.25 27.65 4.61
N ILE A 58 -17.37 27.57 3.30
CA ILE A 58 -16.35 27.01 2.42
C ILE A 58 -15.74 28.14 1.59
N GLN A 59 -14.42 28.22 1.59
CA GLN A 59 -13.63 29.10 0.74
C GLN A 59 -12.74 28.22 -0.12
N GLU A 60 -13.09 28.04 -1.39
CA GLU A 60 -12.46 27.04 -2.26
C GLU A 60 -11.06 27.47 -2.74
N GLY A 61 -10.80 28.77 -2.87
CA GLY A 61 -9.54 29.28 -3.42
C GLY A 61 -9.42 29.05 -4.93
N GLU A 62 -8.21 29.20 -5.47
CA GLU A 62 -7.91 28.91 -6.87
C GLU A 62 -7.52 27.43 -7.06
N PRO A 63 -7.91 26.79 -8.17
CA PRO A 63 -7.53 25.42 -8.44
C PRO A 63 -6.03 25.32 -8.76
N LEU A 64 -5.34 24.41 -8.08
CA LEU A 64 -3.90 24.24 -8.24
C LEU A 64 -3.57 23.28 -9.40
N ARG A 65 -2.51 23.60 -10.12
CA ARG A 65 -1.93 22.79 -11.18
C ARG A 65 -0.54 22.29 -10.80
N ILE A 66 -0.22 21.13 -11.34
CA ILE A 66 1.10 20.52 -11.21
C ILE A 66 2.05 21.21 -12.17
N GLY A 67 3.11 21.80 -11.63
CA GLY A 67 4.21 22.40 -12.37
C GLY A 67 5.21 21.34 -12.82
N ALA A 68 6.50 21.62 -12.63
CA ALA A 68 7.59 20.72 -12.96
C ALA A 68 7.70 19.55 -11.97
N LEU A 69 8.08 18.37 -12.47
CA LEU A 69 8.41 17.23 -11.62
C LEU A 69 9.91 17.12 -11.40
N HIS A 70 10.32 17.18 -10.14
CA HIS A 70 11.72 17.04 -9.72
C HIS A 70 11.94 15.70 -9.04
N ILE A 71 12.55 14.75 -9.75
CA ILE A 71 12.86 13.42 -9.20
C ILE A 71 14.28 13.44 -8.63
N ARG A 72 14.46 12.94 -7.41
CA ARG A 72 15.75 12.86 -6.68
C ARG A 72 15.91 11.50 -6.00
N GLY A 73 17.16 11.08 -5.82
CA GLY A 73 17.53 9.84 -5.10
C GLY A 73 17.55 8.57 -5.96
N ASN A 74 17.12 8.66 -7.23
CA ASN A 74 17.18 7.56 -8.19
C ASN A 74 18.56 7.44 -8.84
N ARG A 75 19.47 6.68 -8.21
CA ARG A 75 20.85 6.50 -8.70
C ARG A 75 20.97 5.44 -9.79
N ILE A 76 20.23 4.35 -9.69
CA ILE A 76 20.28 3.21 -10.62
C ILE A 76 19.06 3.23 -11.55
N THR A 77 17.91 3.67 -11.03
CA THR A 77 16.63 3.71 -11.72
C THR A 77 16.53 4.97 -12.55
N ARG A 78 16.17 4.82 -13.82
CA ARG A 78 15.98 5.97 -14.73
C ARG A 78 14.71 6.74 -14.36
N ASP A 79 14.73 8.06 -14.48
CA ASP A 79 13.58 8.95 -14.25
C ASP A 79 12.34 8.51 -15.02
N ARG A 80 12.51 8.10 -16.29
CA ARG A 80 11.42 7.59 -17.13
C ARG A 80 10.72 6.38 -16.51
N ALA A 81 11.44 5.54 -15.78
CA ALA A 81 10.81 4.40 -15.11
C ALA A 81 9.88 4.87 -14.00
N ILE A 82 10.31 5.83 -13.18
CA ILE A 82 9.51 6.44 -12.10
C ILE A 82 8.29 7.16 -12.67
N ARG A 83 8.49 7.99 -13.70
CA ARG A 83 7.41 8.74 -14.38
C ARG A 83 6.29 7.85 -14.94
N ARG A 84 6.56 6.57 -15.26
CA ARG A 84 5.52 5.64 -15.74
C ARG A 84 4.58 5.13 -14.64
N TYR A 85 4.99 5.21 -13.37
CA TYR A 85 4.18 4.78 -12.23
C TYR A 85 3.43 5.93 -11.57
N LEU A 86 3.71 7.17 -11.97
CA LEU A 86 2.92 8.33 -11.55
C LEU A 86 1.55 8.29 -12.22
N SER A 87 0.52 8.64 -11.45
CA SER A 87 -0.88 8.71 -11.89
C SER A 87 -1.29 10.13 -12.34
N PHE A 88 -0.35 11.07 -12.27
CA PHE A 88 -0.51 12.47 -12.67
C PHE A 88 0.61 12.92 -13.61
N ARG A 89 0.42 14.06 -14.28
CA ARG A 89 1.39 14.67 -15.18
C ARG A 89 1.53 16.18 -14.95
N GLU A 90 2.63 16.71 -15.46
CA GLU A 90 2.88 18.16 -15.55
C GLU A 90 1.72 18.84 -16.30
N GLY A 91 1.18 19.93 -15.74
CA GLY A 91 0.04 20.68 -16.26
C GLY A 91 -1.35 20.18 -15.85
N GLU A 92 -1.46 19.00 -15.22
CA GLU A 92 -2.73 18.50 -14.70
C GLU A 92 -3.12 19.18 -13.37
N TRP A 93 -4.38 19.03 -12.97
CA TRP A 93 -4.86 19.52 -11.67
C TRP A 93 -4.19 18.75 -10.52
N LEU A 94 -3.74 19.49 -9.50
CA LEU A 94 -3.16 18.91 -8.30
C LEU A 94 -4.25 18.22 -7.48
N ARG A 95 -4.19 16.89 -7.44
CA ARG A 95 -5.13 16.06 -6.67
C ARG A 95 -4.36 15.21 -5.67
N PRO A 96 -4.60 15.38 -4.36
CA PRO A 96 -3.91 14.59 -3.34
C PRO A 96 -4.08 13.08 -3.53
N THR A 97 -5.27 12.62 -3.94
CA THR A 97 -5.52 11.20 -4.21
C THR A 97 -4.59 10.64 -5.30
N GLU A 98 -4.27 11.42 -6.33
CA GLU A 98 -3.35 10.97 -7.38
C GLU A 98 -1.89 10.95 -6.90
N LEU A 99 -1.49 11.88 -6.01
CA LEU A 99 -0.18 11.84 -5.36
C LEU A 99 -0.04 10.58 -4.51
N ALA A 100 -1.00 10.31 -3.62
CA ALA A 100 -1.02 9.14 -2.75
C ALA A 100 -1.03 7.82 -3.55
N ARG A 101 -1.86 7.75 -4.60
CA ARG A 101 -1.89 6.58 -5.51
C ARG A 101 -0.55 6.37 -6.21
N SER A 102 0.13 7.45 -6.60
CA SER A 102 1.44 7.36 -7.25
C SER A 102 2.52 6.86 -6.29
N GLU A 103 2.50 7.33 -5.05
CA GLU A 103 3.37 6.86 -3.97
C GLU A 103 3.15 5.36 -3.73
N GLU A 104 1.89 4.93 -3.57
CA GLU A 104 1.53 3.52 -3.39
C GLU A 104 2.02 2.65 -4.56
N ARG A 105 1.85 3.10 -5.80
CA ARG A 105 2.31 2.39 -7.00
C ARG A 105 3.83 2.27 -7.04
N LEU A 106 4.55 3.31 -6.64
CA LEU A 106 6.01 3.29 -6.56
C LEU A 106 6.49 2.31 -5.49
N TYR A 107 5.89 2.31 -4.30
CA TYR A 107 6.16 1.30 -3.27
C TYR A 107 5.83 -0.12 -3.76
N GLY A 108 4.71 -0.30 -4.46
CA GLY A 108 4.27 -1.57 -5.03
C GLY A 108 5.25 -2.17 -6.05
N THR A 109 6.17 -1.38 -6.62
CA THR A 109 7.24 -1.91 -7.48
C THR A 109 8.29 -2.71 -6.73
N GLY A 110 8.44 -2.49 -5.42
CA GLY A 110 9.52 -3.06 -4.60
C GLY A 110 10.92 -2.52 -4.93
N ALA A 111 11.03 -1.52 -5.83
CA ALA A 111 12.30 -0.94 -6.23
C ALA A 111 12.82 0.11 -5.24
N PHE A 112 11.95 0.63 -4.37
CA PHE A 112 12.24 1.72 -3.45
C PHE A 112 11.88 1.29 -2.01
N ARG A 113 12.70 1.70 -1.05
CA ARG A 113 12.42 1.52 0.40
C ARG A 113 11.66 2.69 0.98
N HIS A 114 11.87 3.87 0.44
CA HIS A 114 11.19 5.09 0.84
C HIS A 114 10.88 5.91 -0.42
N VAL A 115 9.69 6.48 -0.44
CA VAL A 115 9.18 7.37 -1.48
C VAL A 115 8.48 8.50 -0.73
N SER A 116 8.85 9.74 -1.03
CA SER A 116 8.20 10.94 -0.52
C SER A 116 7.84 11.84 -1.69
N ILE A 117 6.58 12.23 -1.79
CA ILE A 117 6.08 13.15 -2.81
C ILE A 117 5.61 14.42 -2.11
N THR A 118 6.34 15.52 -2.32
CA THR A 118 6.10 16.80 -1.66
C THR A 118 5.79 17.88 -2.69
N THR A 119 4.80 18.72 -2.40
CA THR A 119 4.41 19.85 -3.26
C THR A 119 5.12 21.13 -2.86
N GLU A 120 5.83 21.68 -3.83
CA GLU A 120 6.64 22.88 -3.87
C GLU A 120 5.89 24.17 -4.24
N PRO A 121 5.76 25.25 -3.45
CA PRO A 121 5.39 26.53 -4.06
C PRO A 121 6.49 26.98 -5.03
N VAL A 122 6.08 27.36 -6.25
CA VAL A 122 6.99 27.93 -7.25
C VAL A 122 7.26 29.38 -6.87
N GLU A 123 8.47 29.69 -6.40
CA GLU A 123 8.86 31.06 -6.01
C GLU A 123 8.97 32.02 -7.20
N ALA A 124 8.98 31.51 -8.44
CA ALA A 124 9.43 32.25 -9.62
C ALA A 124 8.38 33.18 -10.26
N ASP A 125 7.10 33.15 -9.89
CA ASP A 125 6.09 34.02 -10.52
C ASP A 125 4.95 34.46 -9.57
N PRO A 126 4.91 35.75 -9.18
CA PRO A 126 3.83 36.35 -8.39
C PRO A 126 2.44 36.33 -9.06
N GLN A 127 2.32 35.92 -10.34
CA GLN A 127 1.02 35.74 -11.01
C GLN A 127 0.62 34.27 -11.19
N SER A 128 1.49 33.32 -10.86
CA SER A 128 1.24 31.88 -10.98
C SER A 128 1.02 31.20 -9.62
N HIS A 129 0.30 31.87 -8.71
CA HIS A 129 -0.12 31.28 -7.43
C HIS A 129 -0.84 29.93 -7.58
N ALA A 130 -1.43 29.68 -8.75
CA ALA A 130 -2.13 28.46 -9.11
C ALA A 130 -1.21 27.29 -9.54
N VAL A 131 0.12 27.42 -9.55
CA VAL A 131 1.04 26.33 -9.95
C VAL A 131 1.93 25.89 -8.78
N ARG A 132 2.06 24.58 -8.59
CA ARG A 132 2.92 23.94 -7.58
C ARG A 132 3.82 22.90 -8.24
N ASP A 133 5.13 23.03 -8.05
CA ASP A 133 6.07 22.00 -8.48
C ASP A 133 5.95 20.78 -7.56
N VAL A 134 6.32 19.60 -8.05
CA VAL A 134 6.24 18.37 -7.26
C VAL A 134 7.62 17.75 -7.18
N ARG A 135 8.13 17.67 -5.95
CA ARG A 135 9.37 16.98 -5.63
C ARG A 135 9.08 15.53 -5.27
N ILE A 136 9.77 14.62 -5.94
CA ILE A 136 9.67 13.18 -5.75
C ILE A 136 11.04 12.70 -5.27
N GLU A 137 11.13 12.41 -3.98
CA GLU A 137 12.34 11.85 -3.37
C GLU A 137 12.17 10.34 -3.22
N VAL A 138 13.12 9.59 -3.77
CA VAL A 138 13.10 8.13 -3.69
C VAL A 138 14.41 7.58 -3.16
N ASP A 139 14.31 6.64 -2.22
CA ASP A 139 15.44 5.84 -1.77
C ASP A 139 15.37 4.44 -2.36
N GLU A 140 16.32 4.14 -3.23
CA GLU A 140 16.38 2.84 -3.89
C GLU A 140 16.63 1.70 -2.91
N ALA A 141 15.91 0.60 -3.11
CA ALA A 141 16.11 -0.61 -2.37
C ALA A 141 17.41 -1.31 -2.80
N PRO A 142 18.15 -1.93 -1.87
CA PRO A 142 19.30 -2.74 -2.20
C PRO A 142 18.91 -3.83 -3.21
N ARG A 143 19.53 -3.80 -4.39
CA ARG A 143 19.24 -4.73 -5.49
C ARG A 143 19.62 -6.19 -5.17
N TYR A 144 20.48 -6.40 -4.18
CA TYR A 144 20.98 -7.71 -3.78
C TYR A 144 20.57 -8.00 -2.35
N GLN A 145 19.66 -8.97 -2.18
CA GLN A 145 19.21 -9.45 -0.87
C GLN A 145 19.71 -10.87 -0.69
N MET A 146 20.75 -11.07 0.12
CA MET A 146 21.21 -12.42 0.47
C MET A 146 20.65 -12.78 1.84
N THR A 147 19.90 -13.87 1.92
CA THR A 147 19.39 -14.39 3.18
C THR A 147 20.33 -15.45 3.70
N TYR A 148 20.75 -15.32 4.94
CA TYR A 148 21.51 -16.33 5.67
C TYR A 148 20.71 -16.73 6.91
N GLY A 149 20.75 -18.01 7.27
CA GLY A 149 20.04 -18.52 8.43
C GLY A 149 20.82 -19.65 9.08
N PHE A 150 20.84 -19.67 10.41
CA PHE A 150 21.36 -20.77 11.20
C PHE A 150 20.26 -21.21 12.18
N GLY A 151 20.12 -22.51 12.38
CA GLY A 151 19.12 -23.05 13.31
C GLY A 151 19.60 -24.35 13.91
N PHE A 152 19.05 -24.71 15.06
CA PHE A 152 19.32 -25.99 15.71
C PHE A 152 17.99 -26.69 15.97
N ARG A 153 17.92 -27.99 15.69
CA ARG A 153 16.76 -28.81 16.05
C ARG A 153 17.24 -29.98 16.88
N THR A 154 16.52 -30.28 17.96
CA THR A 154 16.93 -31.28 18.96
C THR A 154 17.10 -32.68 18.36
N ASP A 155 16.33 -33.03 17.35
CA ASP A 155 16.33 -34.27 16.58
C ASP A 155 17.33 -34.27 15.40
N ASP A 156 17.39 -33.17 14.64
CA ASP A 156 18.12 -33.10 13.36
C ASP A 156 19.50 -32.43 13.43
N GLY A 157 19.87 -31.85 14.57
CA GLY A 157 21.13 -31.13 14.75
C GLY A 157 21.15 -29.72 14.13
N PRO A 158 22.35 -29.12 13.94
CA PRO A 158 22.48 -27.77 13.38
C PRO A 158 22.17 -27.74 11.89
N ARG A 159 21.58 -26.63 11.45
CA ARG A 159 21.19 -26.32 10.08
C ARG A 159 21.65 -24.93 9.67
N GLY A 160 22.10 -24.82 8.43
CA GLY A 160 22.45 -23.58 7.76
C GLY A 160 21.63 -23.40 6.48
N LEU A 161 21.28 -22.16 6.19
CA LEU A 161 20.65 -21.72 4.95
C LEU A 161 21.44 -20.54 4.41
N LEU A 162 21.71 -20.58 3.11
CA LEU A 162 22.17 -19.43 2.34
C LEU A 162 21.31 -19.33 1.09
N SER A 163 20.65 -18.20 0.86
CA SER A 163 19.88 -17.98 -0.37
C SER A 163 20.16 -16.64 -1.02
N SER A 164 20.25 -16.64 -2.35
CA SER A 164 20.52 -15.46 -3.18
C SER A 164 19.54 -15.39 -4.37
N PRO A 165 19.08 -14.19 -4.77
CA PRO A 165 18.19 -14.02 -5.90
C PRO A 165 18.91 -14.32 -7.21
N ILE A 166 18.28 -15.12 -8.08
CA ILE A 166 18.76 -15.41 -9.43
C ILE A 166 17.97 -14.56 -10.42
N ARG A 167 18.66 -13.93 -11.37
CA ARG A 167 17.99 -13.30 -12.53
C ARG A 167 17.45 -14.39 -13.44
N THR A 168 16.14 -14.40 -13.63
CA THR A 168 15.47 -15.23 -14.63
C THR A 168 15.18 -14.36 -15.86
N SER A 169 15.38 -14.90 -17.06
CA SER A 169 15.16 -14.20 -18.33
C SER A 169 13.69 -14.09 -18.73
N SER A 170 12.76 -14.70 -17.99
CA SER A 170 11.33 -14.62 -18.28
C SER A 170 10.77 -13.28 -17.78
N ALA A 171 10.49 -12.37 -18.71
CA ALA A 171 10.06 -10.99 -18.48
C ALA A 171 8.72 -10.81 -17.74
N ASN A 172 8.04 -11.89 -17.33
CA ASN A 172 6.67 -11.83 -16.82
C ASN A 172 6.46 -12.47 -15.43
N SER A 173 7.52 -12.91 -14.74
CA SER A 173 7.39 -13.41 -13.36
C SER A 173 7.75 -12.33 -12.35
N ALA A 174 6.74 -11.65 -11.81
CA ALA A 174 6.88 -10.69 -10.70
C ALA A 174 7.34 -11.31 -9.36
N ARG A 175 7.69 -12.61 -9.35
CA ARG A 175 8.18 -13.32 -8.17
C ARG A 175 9.69 -13.53 -8.26
N PRO A 176 10.48 -12.97 -7.32
CA PRO A 176 11.91 -13.24 -7.27
C PRO A 176 12.14 -14.75 -7.04
N ARG A 177 12.99 -15.37 -7.88
CA ARG A 177 13.45 -16.75 -7.67
C ARG A 177 14.77 -16.72 -6.93
N PHE A 178 14.96 -17.66 -6.02
CA PHE A 178 16.15 -17.75 -5.18
C PHE A 178 16.90 -19.06 -5.44
N ALA A 179 18.22 -19.00 -5.55
CA ALA A 179 19.11 -20.13 -5.35
C ALA A 179 19.27 -20.31 -3.84
N SER A 180 19.02 -21.50 -3.31
CA SER A 180 19.24 -21.79 -1.89
C SER A 180 20.17 -22.98 -1.70
N ALA A 181 21.24 -22.80 -0.95
CA ALA A 181 22.05 -23.87 -0.39
C ALA A 181 21.59 -24.14 1.06
N ARG A 182 21.36 -25.41 1.40
CA ARG A 182 21.01 -25.84 2.76
C ARG A 182 22.03 -26.87 3.23
N VAL A 183 22.52 -26.71 4.45
CA VAL A 183 23.43 -27.67 5.09
C VAL A 183 22.78 -28.13 6.39
N ALA A 184 22.84 -29.42 6.68
CA ALA A 184 22.36 -29.99 7.94
C ALA A 184 23.36 -31.04 8.42
N ALA A 185 23.72 -31.00 9.70
CA ALA A 185 24.53 -32.05 10.32
C ALA A 185 23.63 -32.92 11.20
N SER A 186 23.22 -34.07 10.68
CA SER A 186 22.45 -35.05 11.45
C SER A 186 23.38 -35.98 12.21
N LYS A 187 23.21 -36.07 13.53
CA LYS A 187 23.80 -37.15 14.33
C LYS A 187 22.95 -38.39 14.09
N ARG A 188 23.39 -39.25 13.17
CA ARG A 188 22.69 -40.51 12.86
C ARG A 188 22.86 -41.45 14.06
N ASP A 189 21.85 -41.52 14.91
CA ASP A 189 21.80 -42.55 15.95
C ASP A 189 21.49 -43.90 15.30
N ASN A 190 22.47 -44.79 15.33
CA ASN A 190 22.40 -46.14 14.78
C ASN A 190 21.96 -47.11 15.88
N SER A 191 20.74 -46.92 16.42
CA SER A 191 20.08 -47.92 17.25
C SER A 191 19.05 -48.68 16.41
N ARG A 192 19.55 -49.52 15.50
CA ARG A 192 18.75 -50.57 14.85
C ARG A 192 18.31 -51.59 15.91
N SER A 193 17.02 -51.63 16.23
CA SER A 193 16.37 -52.89 16.58
C SER A 193 16.09 -53.68 15.29
N PRO A 194 16.47 -54.96 15.19
CA PRO A 194 16.26 -55.73 13.97
C PRO A 194 14.81 -56.21 13.93
N ILE A 195 14.01 -55.70 12.98
CA ILE A 195 12.76 -56.37 12.59
C ILE A 195 13.09 -57.33 11.46
N ARG A 196 12.87 -58.61 11.74
CA ARG A 196 13.02 -59.76 10.86
C ARG A 196 11.76 -59.91 9.98
N ASN A 197 11.97 -60.43 8.77
CA ASN A 197 11.01 -60.90 7.75
C ASN A 197 10.37 -59.83 6.84
N SER A 198 10.10 -60.07 5.56
CA SER A 198 10.49 -61.10 4.58
C SER A 198 9.88 -60.66 3.24
N SER A 199 10.69 -60.73 2.19
CA SER A 199 10.38 -60.96 0.77
C SER A 199 8.97 -60.71 0.18
N ALA A 200 9.00 -59.90 -0.88
CA ALA A 200 8.39 -60.16 -2.20
C ALA A 200 6.90 -59.84 -2.48
N ARG A 201 6.71 -58.68 -3.11
CA ARG A 201 6.22 -58.50 -4.50
C ARG A 201 4.86 -59.10 -4.88
N THR A 202 3.83 -58.25 -5.00
CA THR A 202 2.98 -58.12 -6.21
C THR A 202 2.11 -56.86 -6.15
N SER A 203 2.08 -56.08 -7.24
CA SER A 203 1.17 -54.94 -7.44
C SER A 203 -0.30 -55.39 -7.53
N PRO A 204 -1.26 -54.49 -7.22
CA PRO A 204 -2.03 -53.87 -8.32
C PRO A 204 -2.33 -52.39 -8.06
N ARG A 205 -2.18 -51.52 -9.06
CA ARG A 205 -3.24 -51.02 -9.97
C ARG A 205 -4.33 -50.21 -9.26
N SER A 206 -4.25 -48.90 -9.42
CA SER A 206 -5.25 -47.90 -9.01
C SER A 206 -6.61 -48.13 -9.67
N PRO A 207 -7.70 -47.73 -9.00
CA PRO A 207 -8.76 -47.01 -9.70
C PRO A 207 -9.20 -45.72 -8.97
N PRO A 208 -9.99 -44.85 -9.65
CA PRO A 208 -10.15 -43.43 -9.32
C PRO A 208 -11.48 -43.09 -8.63
N SER A 209 -11.53 -41.95 -7.94
CA SER A 209 -12.75 -41.22 -7.52
C SER A 209 -12.28 -39.84 -7.04
N SER A 210 -12.64 -38.69 -7.60
CA SER A 210 -13.91 -38.13 -8.04
C SER A 210 -14.95 -37.93 -6.93
N SER A 211 -15.14 -36.66 -6.59
CA SER A 211 -16.41 -35.95 -6.46
C SER A 211 -16.75 -35.37 -5.08
N ASN A 212 -17.31 -34.17 -5.20
CA ASN A 212 -18.15 -33.41 -4.28
C ASN A 212 -17.49 -32.86 -3.00
N GLY A 213 -17.53 -31.56 -2.74
CA GLY A 213 -18.59 -30.62 -3.06
C GLY A 213 -19.33 -30.29 -1.77
N ARG A 214 -19.07 -29.10 -1.21
CA ARG A 214 -19.97 -28.45 -0.26
C ARG A 214 -19.80 -26.95 -0.35
N LYS A 215 -20.77 -26.33 -1.03
CA LYS A 215 -21.28 -25.00 -0.68
C LYS A 215 -21.65 -25.01 0.80
N LYS A 216 -21.41 -23.92 1.52
CA LYS A 216 -22.38 -23.35 2.47
C LYS A 216 -22.04 -21.88 2.75
N SER A 217 -23.06 -21.08 2.48
CA SER A 217 -23.24 -19.66 2.79
C SER A 217 -23.21 -19.38 4.29
N LEU A 218 -22.81 -18.17 4.67
CA LEU A 218 -23.19 -17.56 5.93
C LEU A 218 -23.71 -16.15 5.65
N SER A 219 -24.97 -15.93 5.98
CA SER A 219 -25.62 -14.63 6.08
C SER A 219 -26.10 -14.47 7.53
N MET A 220 -25.92 -13.27 8.11
CA MET A 220 -26.99 -12.41 8.66
C MET A 220 -26.62 -11.62 9.95
N ARG A 221 -26.94 -10.31 9.88
CA ARG A 221 -27.39 -9.31 10.89
C ARG A 221 -26.49 -8.79 12.04
N VAL A 222 -26.08 -7.52 11.85
CA VAL A 222 -26.45 -6.26 12.57
C VAL A 222 -27.02 -6.37 14.00
N ALA A 223 -26.42 -5.57 14.89
CA ALA A 223 -27.11 -4.73 15.87
C ALA A 223 -26.63 -3.28 15.67
#